data_AF-A0A1A8R4T8-F1
#
_entry.id   AF-A0A1A8R4T8-F1
#
_cell.length_a   1.000
_cell.length_b   1.000
_cell.length_c   1.000
_cell.angle_alpha   90.00
_cell.angle_beta   90.00
_cell.angle_gamma   90.00
#
_symmetry.space_group_name_H-M   'P 1'
#
loop_
_entity.id
_entity.type
_entity.pdbx_description
1 polymer ?
#
loop_
_entity_poly.entity_id
_entity_poly.type
_entity_poly.pdbx_seq_one_letter_code
_entity_poly.pdbx_strand_id
1 'polypeptide(L)'
;AFEVGSELSGWSLGRWTNDGIDIHHNFPDLNSMLWEAESKKWIPRKMANHHVPIPEWYQSENASVALETRALIAWMEKMPFVLGGNL
;
A
#
# COMPACT_ATOMS: atom_id res chain seq x y z
N ALA A 1 1.38 -32.60 25.44
CA ALA A 1 0.71 -31.44 26.06
C ALA A 1 1.74 -30.34 26.21
N PHE A 2 1.53 -29.20 25.55
CA PHE A 2 2.34 -27.97 25.61
C PHE A 2 3.86 -28.15 25.45
N GLU A 3 4.29 -28.36 24.21
CA GLU A 3 5.69 -28.13 23.86
C GLU A 3 5.79 -26.69 23.36
N VAL A 4 6.32 -25.85 24.25
CA VAL A 4 6.72 -24.43 24.09
C VAL A 4 5.60 -23.37 24.11
N GLY A 5 5.67 -22.47 25.10
CA GLY A 5 4.74 -21.36 25.30
C GLY A 5 5.06 -20.11 24.46
N SER A 6 4.56 -18.94 24.90
CA SER A 6 4.66 -17.59 24.29
C SER A 6 6.09 -17.09 23.97
N GLU A 7 7.11 -17.90 24.23
CA GLU A 7 8.52 -17.53 24.29
C GLU A 7 9.21 -17.68 22.91
N LEU A 8 8.60 -18.45 22.00
CA LEU A 8 9.02 -18.55 20.60
C LEU A 8 8.30 -17.54 19.68
N SER A 9 7.25 -16.89 20.19
CA SER A 9 6.46 -15.92 19.43
C SER A 9 6.87 -14.51 19.86
N GLY A 10 7.71 -13.86 19.04
CA GLY A 10 7.97 -12.43 19.23
C GLY A 10 6.67 -11.63 19.08
N TRP A 11 6.60 -10.43 19.69
CA TRP A 11 5.47 -9.50 19.54
C TRP A 11 5.15 -9.15 18.08
N SER A 12 6.10 -9.39 17.17
CA SER A 12 5.99 -9.15 15.75
C SER A 12 5.46 -10.34 14.96
N LEU A 13 5.27 -11.50 15.59
CA LEU A 13 4.67 -12.67 14.93
C LEU A 13 3.25 -12.33 14.48
N GLY A 14 2.95 -12.56 13.20
CA GLY A 14 1.67 -12.21 12.58
C GLY A 14 1.58 -10.78 12.04
N ARG A 15 2.65 -9.97 12.15
CA ARG A 15 2.71 -8.60 11.60
C ARG A 15 2.82 -8.58 10.07
N TRP A 16 3.51 -9.55 9.49
CA TRP A 16 3.78 -9.64 8.05
C TRP A 16 2.85 -10.65 7.38
N THR A 17 2.68 -10.52 6.06
CA THR A 17 2.03 -11.54 5.25
C THR A 17 2.81 -12.85 5.27
N ASN A 18 2.23 -13.91 4.71
CA ASN A 18 2.91 -15.20 4.54
C ASN A 18 4.26 -15.07 3.80
N ASP A 19 4.37 -14.10 2.90
CA ASP A 19 5.58 -13.84 2.10
C ASP A 19 6.55 -12.86 2.80
N GLY A 20 6.29 -12.52 4.06
CA GLY A 20 7.14 -11.62 4.86
C GLY A 20 6.99 -10.13 4.53
N ILE A 21 5.90 -9.74 3.86
CA ILE A 21 5.67 -8.35 3.45
C ILE A 21 4.91 -7.58 4.54
N ASP A 22 5.36 -6.36 4.83
CA ASP A 22 4.64 -5.44 5.70
C ASP A 22 3.63 -4.63 4.88
N ILE A 23 2.35 -4.99 4.99
CA ILE A 23 1.28 -4.36 4.21
C ILE A 23 1.13 -2.86 4.49
N HIS A 24 1.49 -2.38 5.69
CA HIS A 24 1.43 -0.96 6.03
C HIS A 24 2.46 -0.12 5.27
N HIS A 25 3.49 -0.77 4.71
CA HIS A 25 4.54 -0.13 3.92
C HIS A 25 4.57 -0.63 2.47
N ASN A 26 3.52 -1.29 2.02
CA ASN A 26 3.49 -1.92 0.70
C ASN A 26 2.62 -1.17 -0.32
N PHE A 27 1.81 -0.20 0.08
CA PHE A 27 1.04 0.66 -0.83
C PHE A 27 1.94 1.57 -1.69
N PRO A 28 1.48 2.00 -2.89
CA PRO A 28 2.29 2.84 -3.77
C PRO A 28 2.50 4.22 -3.16
N ASP A 29 3.73 4.74 -3.27
CA ASP A 29 4.06 6.09 -2.81
C ASP A 29 3.58 7.16 -3.80
N LEU A 30 2.32 7.57 -3.64
CA LEU A 30 1.74 8.68 -4.41
C LEU A 30 2.12 10.05 -3.83
N ASN A 31 2.65 10.12 -2.60
CA ASN A 31 3.03 11.36 -1.95
C ASN A 31 4.25 11.97 -2.64
N SER A 32 5.30 11.19 -2.86
CA SER A 32 6.51 11.66 -3.54
C SER A 32 6.19 12.19 -4.94
N MET A 33 5.30 11.53 -5.68
CA MET A 33 4.84 11.98 -7.00
C MET A 33 4.13 13.33 -6.96
N LEU A 34 3.23 13.53 -5.97
CA LEU A 34 2.53 14.80 -5.78
C LEU A 34 3.50 15.94 -5.44
N TRP A 35 4.42 15.72 -4.50
CA TRP A 35 5.40 16.72 -4.10
C TRP A 35 6.37 17.07 -5.23
N GLU A 36 6.83 16.08 -6.00
CA GLU A 36 7.67 16.32 -7.16
C GLU A 36 6.95 17.17 -8.21
N ALA A 37 5.69 16.84 -8.53
CA ALA A 37 4.90 17.61 -9.48
C ALA A 37 4.59 19.03 -8.99
N GLU A 38 4.33 19.21 -7.69
CA GLU A 38 4.15 20.53 -7.08
C GLU A 38 5.43 21.37 -7.17
N SER A 39 6.59 20.78 -6.86
CA SER A 39 7.89 21.46 -6.99
C SER A 39 8.15 21.98 -8.42
N LYS A 40 7.64 21.26 -9.42
CA LYS A 40 7.72 21.61 -10.85
C LYS A 40 6.56 22.52 -11.31
N LYS A 41 5.64 22.90 -10.41
CA LYS A 41 4.42 23.69 -10.70
C LYS A 41 3.54 23.05 -11.78
N TRP A 42 3.42 21.72 -11.75
CA TRP A 42 2.62 20.97 -12.72
C TRP A 42 1.15 20.87 -12.34
N ILE A 43 0.80 21.06 -11.08
CA ILE A 43 -0.57 20.96 -10.59
C ILE A 43 -1.32 22.30 -10.74
N PRO A 44 -2.57 22.35 -11.24
CA PRO A 44 -3.38 21.23 -11.75
C PRO A 44 -3.25 21.04 -13.28
N ARG A 45 -2.51 21.90 -13.98
CA ARG A 45 -2.57 21.99 -15.47
C ARG A 45 -1.94 20.80 -16.21
N LYS A 46 -0.89 20.23 -15.66
CA LYS A 46 -0.13 19.09 -16.22
C LYS A 46 -0.37 17.79 -15.44
N MET A 47 -0.80 17.89 -14.18
CA MET A 47 -1.13 16.75 -13.34
C MET A 47 -2.28 17.10 -12.41
N ALA A 48 -3.22 16.17 -12.19
CA ALA A 48 -4.30 16.34 -11.24
C ALA A 48 -3.80 16.33 -9.79
N ASN A 49 -4.47 17.07 -8.90
CA ASN A 49 -4.25 17.03 -7.45
C ASN A 49 -5.09 15.97 -6.74
N HIS A 50 -5.82 15.15 -7.50
CA HIS A 50 -6.68 14.08 -7.02
C HIS A 50 -6.59 12.90 -7.98
N HIS A 51 -6.98 11.70 -7.54
CA HIS A 51 -6.98 10.49 -8.38
C HIS A 51 -5.64 10.28 -9.11
N VAL A 52 -4.53 10.45 -8.37
CA VAL A 52 -3.18 10.25 -8.90
C VAL A 52 -3.07 8.81 -9.40
N PRO A 53 -2.67 8.57 -10.66
CA PRO A 53 -2.61 7.23 -11.21
C PRO A 53 -1.56 6.39 -10.48
N ILE A 54 -1.88 5.11 -10.26
CA ILE A 54 -0.92 4.15 -9.72
C ILE A 54 0.21 3.96 -10.75
N PRO A 55 1.48 4.07 -10.35
CA PRO A 55 2.61 3.90 -11.27
C PRO A 55 2.57 2.56 -12.01
N GLU A 56 2.89 2.56 -13.31
CA GLU A 56 2.90 1.34 -14.13
C GLU A 56 3.84 0.27 -13.56
N TRP A 57 5.00 0.68 -13.04
CA TRP A 57 5.94 -0.24 -12.41
C TRP A 57 5.33 -0.99 -11.23
N TYR A 58 4.36 -0.41 -10.51
CA TYR A 58 3.70 -1.02 -9.36
C TYR A 58 2.68 -2.12 -9.81
N GLN A 59 2.19 -2.00 -11.04
CA GLN A 59 1.28 -2.98 -11.64
C GLN A 59 2.02 -4.14 -12.31
N SER A 60 3.34 -4.04 -12.48
CA SER A 60 4.18 -5.11 -13.02
C SER A 60 4.13 -6.38 -12.15
N GLU A 61 4.19 -7.54 -12.81
CA GLU A 61 4.33 -8.86 -12.16
C GLU A 61 5.60 -8.96 -11.30
N ASN A 62 6.66 -8.22 -11.67
CA ASN A 62 7.93 -8.23 -10.95
C ASN A 62 7.94 -7.29 -9.73
N ALA A 63 6.88 -6.52 -9.50
CA ALA A 63 6.82 -5.62 -8.35
C ALA A 63 6.53 -6.41 -7.07
N SER A 64 7.32 -6.16 -6.02
CA SER A 64 7.15 -6.74 -4.68
C SER A 64 5.94 -6.13 -3.97
N VAL A 65 4.75 -6.44 -4.46
CA VAL A 65 3.47 -6.00 -3.89
C VAL A 65 2.70 -7.24 -3.45
N ALA A 66 2.37 -7.27 -2.16
CA ALA A 66 1.58 -8.31 -1.53
C ALA A 66 0.21 -8.43 -2.20
N LEU A 67 -0.31 -9.65 -2.27
CA LEU A 67 -1.61 -9.94 -2.85
C LEU A 67 -2.73 -9.19 -2.11
N GLU A 68 -2.63 -9.10 -0.79
CA GLU A 68 -3.55 -8.38 0.09
C GLU A 68 -3.60 -6.89 -0.29
N THR A 69 -2.46 -6.26 -0.53
CA THR A 69 -2.37 -4.85 -0.98
C THR A 69 -3.05 -4.67 -2.33
N ARG A 70 -2.78 -5.57 -3.30
CA ARG A 70 -3.43 -5.51 -4.63
C ARG A 70 -4.93 -5.68 -4.54
N ALA A 71 -5.41 -6.58 -3.69
CA ALA A 71 -6.84 -6.81 -3.47
C ALA A 71 -7.52 -5.58 -2.85
N LEU A 72 -6.89 -4.94 -1.87
CA LEU A 72 -7.40 -3.69 -1.27
C LEU A 72 -7.47 -2.56 -2.29
N ILE A 73 -6.43 -2.39 -3.12
CA ILE A 73 -6.42 -1.38 -4.19
C ILE A 73 -7.56 -1.63 -5.19
N ALA A 74 -7.69 -2.86 -5.70
CA ALA A 74 -8.75 -3.22 -6.64
C ALA A 74 -10.15 -3.01 -6.04
N TRP A 75 -10.31 -3.25 -4.73
CA TRP A 75 -11.56 -2.97 -4.03
C TRP A 75 -11.85 -1.47 -3.92
N MET A 76 -10.83 -0.66 -3.60
CA MET A 76 -10.94 0.81 -3.57
C MET A 76 -11.23 1.41 -4.94
N GLU A 77 -10.68 0.85 -6.03
CA GLU A 77 -10.98 1.28 -7.40
C GLU A 77 -12.42 0.92 -7.81
N LYS A 78 -12.94 -0.20 -7.31
CA LYS A 78 -14.29 -0.69 -7.64
C LYS A 78 -15.39 -0.02 -6.81
N MET A 79 -15.10 0.32 -5.56
CA MET A 79 -16.07 0.86 -4.61
C MET A 79 -15.70 2.30 -4.22
N PRO A 80 -16.58 3.29 -4.46
CA PRO A 80 -16.29 4.70 -4.17
C PRO A 80 -16.45 4.99 -2.67
N PHE A 81 -15.49 4.54 -1.85
CA PHE A 81 -15.47 4.84 -0.43
C PHE A 81 -15.44 6.35 -0.20
N VAL A 82 -16.35 6.83 0.64
CA VAL A 82 -16.42 8.25 1.03
C VAL A 82 -15.76 8.52 2.38
N LEU A 83 -15.54 7.48 3.19
CA LEU A 83 -14.90 7.54 4.50
C LEU A 83 -14.21 6.19 4.79
N GLY A 84 -13.09 6.22 5.51
CA GLY A 84 -12.36 5.03 5.94
C GLY A 84 -11.77 5.18 7.34
N GLY A 85 -11.59 4.05 8.03
CA GLY A 85 -10.91 3.95 9.31
C GLY A 85 -10.02 2.71 9.31
N ASN A 86 -8.73 2.89 9.58
CA ASN A 86 -7.76 1.81 9.75
C ASN A 86 -7.46 1.67 11.24
N LEU A 87 -7.60 0.46 11.79
CA LEU A 87 -7.52 0.17 13.22
C LEU A 87 -6.20 -0.53 13.58
#